data_AF-A0A923QL79-F1
#
_entry.id   AF-A0A923QL79-F1
#
_cell.length_a   1.000
_cell.length_b   1.000
_cell.length_c   1.000
_cell.angle_alpha   90.00
_cell.angle_beta   90.00
_cell.angle_gamma   90.00
#
_symmetry.space_group_name_H-M   'P 1'
#
loop_
_entity.id
_entity.type
_entity.pdbx_description
1 polymer ?
#
loop_
_entity_poly.entity_id
_entity_poly.type
_entity_poly.pdbx_seq_one_letter_code
_entity_poly.pdbx_strand_id
1 'polypeptide(L)'
;MNIAPFSPHQPAAASASAARVKPRAGVRAQRFVDLINQALDDDARLKADDPRLGLSQQELTTPQRERDRLAPLCDDAAGSLALAAHLGDRVTNTLVAAARGAGLGVSGYAMDEAGAQASPARQPVAERKDGPELAAVPASGMDSAPDLFSAMWGGDAAEVAAFMSGLKDAGCTPQETVDRLVVMDYEGESALHAAMSRGQASAVSAFMDGVRQLGLGREQFTQIAGALDPEGCSGLCRAMRRGNAAAVSAFMEGLRGLGLDAEQVADILAGHRQGGGPGLAMALESGHAGAVSAFMDSLDGLGLKRQQVAGIVLAKVSDGHHGLFFARRYGHTLALKAFIDGLNRLRQQNLITTQQFNSIVVLEPPRR
;
A
#
# COMPACT_ATOMS: atom_id res chain seq x y z
N MET A 1 -20.30 -69.81 28.20
CA MET A 1 -20.54 -68.38 28.51
C MET A 1 -19.84 -67.58 27.43
N ASN A 2 -20.62 -67.08 26.47
CA ASN A 2 -20.14 -66.45 25.24
C ASN A 2 -20.76 -65.05 25.22
N ILE A 3 -19.94 -64.00 25.28
CA ILE A 3 -20.41 -62.61 25.25
C ILE A 3 -20.11 -62.06 23.86
N ALA A 4 -21.18 -61.79 23.10
CA ALA A 4 -21.16 -61.15 21.79
C ALA A 4 -20.89 -59.64 21.91
N PRO A 5 -20.29 -58.99 20.89
CA PRO A 5 -20.06 -57.54 20.89
C PRO A 5 -21.31 -56.78 20.42
N PHE A 6 -21.53 -55.63 21.05
CA PHE A 6 -22.55 -54.64 20.71
C PHE A 6 -22.15 -53.86 19.45
N SER A 7 -23.01 -53.88 18.43
CA SER A 7 -23.06 -52.85 17.37
C SER A 7 -23.88 -51.65 17.85
N PRO A 8 -23.56 -50.44 17.38
CA PRO A 8 -24.63 -49.50 17.03
C PRO A 8 -24.53 -48.98 15.59
N HIS A 9 -25.71 -48.84 15.03
CA HIS A 9 -26.08 -48.29 13.73
C HIS A 9 -25.31 -47.06 13.25
N GLN A 10 -24.96 -47.07 11.96
CA GLN A 10 -24.80 -45.89 11.11
C GLN A 10 -26.14 -45.15 10.93
N PRO A 11 -26.09 -43.87 10.54
CA PRO A 11 -26.65 -43.56 9.23
C PRO A 11 -25.71 -42.70 8.36
N ALA A 12 -25.87 -42.92 7.06
CA ALA A 12 -25.15 -42.29 5.96
C ALA A 12 -25.31 -40.76 5.93
N ALA A 13 -24.19 -40.03 5.83
CA ALA A 13 -24.19 -38.63 5.47
C ALA A 13 -23.82 -38.50 3.99
N ALA A 14 -24.82 -38.09 3.21
CA ALA A 14 -24.73 -37.78 1.80
C ALA A 14 -23.79 -36.59 1.56
N SER A 15 -23.08 -36.69 0.44
CA SER A 15 -22.35 -35.64 -0.26
C SER A 15 -23.19 -34.36 -0.42
N ALA A 16 -22.74 -33.24 0.15
CA ALA A 16 -23.26 -31.91 -0.13
C ALA A 16 -22.16 -31.07 -0.81
N SER A 17 -22.35 -30.85 -2.11
CA SER A 17 -21.66 -29.85 -2.92
C SER A 17 -21.74 -28.47 -2.26
N ALA A 18 -20.58 -27.81 -2.11
CA ALA A 18 -20.48 -26.45 -1.59
C ALA A 18 -21.09 -25.47 -2.61
N ALA A 19 -22.38 -25.21 -2.47
CA ALA A 19 -23.04 -24.11 -3.15
C ALA A 19 -22.42 -22.78 -2.70
N ARG A 20 -21.84 -22.04 -3.65
CA ARG A 20 -21.46 -20.63 -3.48
C ARG A 20 -22.63 -19.86 -2.87
N VAL A 21 -22.48 -19.44 -1.62
CA VAL A 21 -23.39 -18.50 -0.98
C VAL A 21 -23.28 -17.17 -1.73
N LYS A 22 -24.34 -16.77 -2.42
CA LYS A 22 -24.46 -15.41 -2.94
C LYS A 22 -24.36 -14.44 -1.74
N PRO A 23 -23.51 -13.40 -1.79
CA PRO A 23 -23.48 -12.39 -0.73
C PRO A 23 -24.88 -11.80 -0.56
N ARG A 24 -25.27 -11.58 0.70
CA ARG A 24 -26.55 -10.97 1.03
C ARG A 24 -26.57 -9.55 0.47
N ALA A 25 -27.62 -9.22 -0.29
CA ALA A 25 -27.88 -7.86 -0.73
C ALA A 25 -27.77 -6.91 0.48
N GLY A 26 -26.88 -5.92 0.39
CA GLY A 26 -26.67 -4.90 1.43
C GLY A 26 -25.30 -4.88 2.11
N VAL A 27 -24.42 -5.87 1.88
CA VAL A 27 -23.04 -5.83 2.43
C VAL A 27 -22.27 -4.62 1.90
N ARG A 28 -22.39 -4.33 0.59
CA ARG A 28 -21.72 -3.20 -0.04
C ARG A 28 -22.27 -1.85 0.43
N ALA A 29 -23.60 -1.73 0.51
CA ALA A 29 -24.26 -0.55 1.05
C ALA A 29 -23.89 -0.29 2.51
N GLN A 30 -23.84 -1.33 3.35
CA GLN A 30 -23.45 -1.19 4.75
C GLN A 30 -21.99 -0.74 4.87
N ARG A 31 -21.09 -1.33 4.08
CA ARG A 31 -19.67 -0.94 4.06
C ARG A 31 -19.48 0.52 3.62
N PHE A 32 -20.22 0.98 2.62
CA PHE A 32 -20.22 2.38 2.20
C PHE A 32 -20.68 3.32 3.32
N VAL A 33 -21.77 2.97 4.01
CA VAL A 33 -22.30 3.72 5.16
C VAL A 33 -21.28 3.78 6.30
N ASP A 34 -20.65 2.65 6.63
CA ASP A 34 -19.69 2.54 7.73
C ASP A 34 -18.43 3.38 7.44
N LEU A 35 -17.93 3.38 6.21
CA LEU A 35 -16.78 4.19 5.81
C LEU A 35 -17.06 5.70 5.89
N ILE A 36 -18.27 6.14 5.54
CA ILE A 36 -18.65 7.55 5.70
C ILE A 36 -18.79 7.92 7.17
N ASN A 37 -19.38 7.05 7.99
CA ASN A 37 -19.49 7.31 9.43
C ASN A 37 -18.11 7.39 10.09
N GLN A 38 -17.21 6.48 9.72
CA GLN A 38 -15.82 6.49 10.19
C GLN A 38 -15.11 7.80 9.80
N ALA A 39 -15.23 8.24 8.54
CA ALA A 39 -14.64 9.49 8.10
C ALA A 39 -15.21 10.73 8.83
N LEU A 40 -16.50 10.71 9.18
CA LEU A 40 -17.15 11.77 9.97
C LEU A 40 -16.67 11.76 11.44
N ASP A 41 -16.49 10.57 12.03
CA ASP A 41 -15.96 10.42 13.38
C ASP A 41 -14.48 10.86 13.46
N ASP A 42 -13.69 10.56 12.43
CA ASP A 42 -12.31 10.99 12.30
C ASP A 42 -12.23 12.51 12.12
N ASP A 43 -13.12 13.12 11.34
CA ASP A 43 -13.23 14.59 11.22
C ASP A 43 -13.63 15.24 12.56
N ALA A 44 -14.57 14.63 13.30
CA ALA A 44 -14.96 15.12 14.61
C ALA A 44 -13.80 15.08 15.63
N ARG A 45 -12.95 14.04 15.57
CA ARG A 45 -11.73 13.95 16.36
C ARG A 45 -10.70 15.00 15.93
N LEU A 46 -10.46 15.15 14.63
CA LEU A 46 -9.60 16.20 14.08
C LEU A 46 -10.04 17.60 14.52
N LYS A 47 -11.35 17.86 14.56
CA LYS A 47 -11.91 19.12 15.01
C LYS A 47 -11.76 19.37 16.52
N ALA A 48 -11.79 18.30 17.32
CA ALA A 48 -11.54 18.38 18.76
C ALA A 48 -10.08 18.72 19.04
N ASP A 49 -9.16 18.23 18.22
CA ASP A 49 -7.72 18.48 18.33
C ASP A 49 -7.31 19.84 17.74
N ASP A 50 -7.90 20.24 16.60
CA ASP A 50 -7.77 21.58 16.00
C ASP A 50 -9.08 22.01 15.32
N PRO A 51 -9.80 23.01 15.89
CA PRO A 51 -11.05 23.52 15.34
C PRO A 51 -10.97 24.06 13.90
N ARG A 52 -9.75 24.31 13.38
CA ARG A 52 -9.51 24.84 12.03
C ARG A 52 -9.40 23.75 10.97
N LEU A 53 -9.18 22.49 11.36
CA LEU A 53 -8.93 21.38 10.43
C LEU A 53 -10.20 20.60 10.08
N GLY A 54 -11.16 20.52 11.00
CA GLY A 54 -12.42 19.81 10.78
C GLY A 54 -13.40 20.54 9.85
N LEU A 55 -14.34 19.78 9.28
CA LEU A 55 -15.42 20.31 8.44
C LEU A 55 -16.30 21.29 9.23
N SER A 56 -16.81 22.33 8.55
CA SER A 56 -17.84 23.19 9.12
C SER A 56 -19.14 22.40 9.37
N GLN A 57 -20.03 22.92 10.22
CA GLN A 57 -21.35 22.30 10.47
C GLN A 57 -22.14 22.11 9.16
N GLN A 58 -22.04 23.07 8.23
CA GLN A 58 -22.70 22.98 6.93
C GLN A 58 -22.08 21.87 6.06
N GLU A 59 -20.77 21.69 6.12
CA GLU A 59 -20.05 20.64 5.38
C GLU A 59 -20.21 19.24 5.98
N LEU A 60 -20.49 19.08 7.27
CA LEU A 60 -20.75 17.76 7.89
C LEU A 60 -22.09 17.16 7.45
N THR A 61 -23.10 18.00 7.23
CA THR A 61 -24.42 17.52 6.82
C THR A 61 -24.46 17.05 5.36
N THR A 62 -23.52 17.50 4.54
CA THR A 62 -23.47 17.19 3.09
C THR A 62 -23.07 15.73 2.81
N PRO A 63 -21.98 15.17 3.39
CA PRO A 63 -21.66 13.75 3.30
C PRO A 63 -22.77 12.85 3.84
N GLN A 64 -23.45 13.25 4.91
CA GLN A 64 -24.56 12.48 5.48
C GLN A 64 -25.76 12.40 4.52
N ARG A 65 -26.13 13.52 3.89
CA ARG A 65 -27.21 13.54 2.88
C ARG A 65 -26.85 12.73 1.64
N GLU A 66 -25.63 12.85 1.14
CA GLU A 66 -25.20 12.05 -0.03
C GLU A 66 -25.06 10.57 0.32
N ARG A 67 -24.59 10.22 1.52
CA ARG A 67 -24.62 8.84 2.02
C ARG A 67 -26.02 8.27 1.97
N ASP A 68 -26.99 8.97 2.55
CA ASP A 68 -28.38 8.48 2.63
C ASP A 68 -29.04 8.40 1.26
N ARG A 69 -28.65 9.28 0.32
CA ARG A 69 -29.07 9.22 -1.08
C ARG A 69 -28.45 8.06 -1.85
N LEU A 70 -27.16 7.78 -1.64
CA LEU A 70 -26.38 6.83 -2.43
C LEU A 70 -26.39 5.41 -1.86
N ALA A 71 -26.55 5.23 -0.55
CA ALA A 71 -26.53 3.92 0.10
C ALA A 71 -27.57 2.93 -0.49
N PRO A 72 -28.81 3.33 -0.82
CA PRO A 72 -29.77 2.44 -1.48
C PRO A 72 -29.35 2.02 -2.90
N LEU A 73 -28.45 2.77 -3.53
CA LEU A 73 -27.93 2.51 -4.89
C LEU A 73 -26.64 1.67 -4.86
N CYS A 74 -26.10 1.39 -3.68
CA CYS A 74 -24.89 0.60 -3.46
C CYS A 74 -25.22 -0.90 -3.39
N ASP A 75 -25.92 -1.42 -4.39
CA ASP A 75 -26.14 -2.88 -4.50
C ASP A 75 -24.90 -3.58 -5.09
N ASP A 76 -24.90 -4.92 -5.02
CA ASP A 76 -23.77 -5.72 -5.51
C ASP A 76 -23.61 -5.67 -7.04
N ALA A 77 -24.61 -5.15 -7.77
CA ALA A 77 -24.61 -4.99 -9.22
C ALA A 77 -24.17 -3.59 -9.68
N ALA A 78 -24.18 -2.60 -8.79
CA ALA A 78 -23.75 -1.24 -9.07
C ALA A 78 -22.23 -1.21 -9.33
N GLY A 79 -21.83 -0.79 -10.54
CA GLY A 79 -20.42 -0.59 -10.91
C GLY A 79 -19.90 0.82 -10.61
N SER A 80 -20.77 1.83 -10.53
CA SER A 80 -20.38 3.21 -10.26
C SER A 80 -21.49 4.06 -9.65
N LEU A 81 -21.13 5.03 -8.81
CA LEU A 81 -22.02 6.04 -8.25
C LEU A 81 -21.81 7.41 -8.92
N ALA A 82 -22.88 8.16 -9.12
CA ALA A 82 -22.82 9.54 -9.59
C ALA A 82 -22.96 10.51 -8.40
N LEU A 83 -21.89 11.25 -8.10
CA LEU A 83 -21.89 12.26 -7.05
C LEU A 83 -22.58 13.55 -7.51
N ALA A 84 -23.12 14.33 -6.56
CA ALA A 84 -23.68 15.63 -6.90
C ALA A 84 -22.59 16.61 -7.38
N ALA A 85 -22.88 17.38 -8.44
CA ALA A 85 -21.91 18.29 -9.06
C ALA A 85 -21.52 19.52 -8.22
N HIS A 86 -22.25 19.79 -7.13
CA HIS A 86 -22.06 20.96 -6.27
C HIS A 86 -21.34 20.65 -4.95
N LEU A 87 -20.77 19.45 -4.83
CA LEU A 87 -20.02 19.05 -3.64
C LEU A 87 -18.66 19.72 -3.63
N GLY A 88 -18.30 20.33 -2.50
CA GLY A 88 -16.96 20.87 -2.30
C GLY A 88 -15.91 19.76 -2.26
N ASP A 89 -14.67 20.06 -2.67
CA ASP A 89 -13.61 19.08 -2.89
C ASP A 89 -13.38 18.13 -1.72
N ARG A 90 -13.43 18.62 -0.48
CA ARG A 90 -13.28 17.79 0.72
C ARG A 90 -14.38 16.75 0.86
N VAL A 91 -15.64 17.14 0.67
CA VAL A 91 -16.80 16.24 0.75
C VAL A 91 -16.77 15.25 -0.42
N THR A 92 -16.42 15.72 -1.62
CA THR A 92 -16.27 14.88 -2.80
C THR A 92 -15.21 13.81 -2.58
N ASN A 93 -14.03 14.19 -2.09
CA ASN A 93 -12.95 13.25 -1.83
C ASN A 93 -13.33 12.19 -0.78
N THR A 94 -14.01 12.59 0.30
CA THR A 94 -14.53 11.65 1.30
C THR A 94 -15.52 10.65 0.68
N LEU A 95 -16.44 11.12 -0.16
CA LEU A 95 -17.44 10.26 -0.81
C LEU A 95 -16.80 9.34 -1.87
N VAL A 96 -15.81 9.81 -2.62
CA VAL A 96 -15.04 9.00 -3.58
C VAL A 96 -14.25 7.92 -2.86
N ALA A 97 -13.57 8.27 -1.76
CA ALA A 97 -12.81 7.31 -0.96
C ALA A 97 -13.73 6.24 -0.36
N ALA A 98 -14.87 6.62 0.20
CA ALA A 98 -15.86 5.68 0.73
C ALA A 98 -16.47 4.78 -0.35
N ALA A 99 -16.81 5.34 -1.52
CA ALA A 99 -17.33 4.58 -2.66
C ALA A 99 -16.31 3.53 -3.13
N ARG A 100 -15.04 3.93 -3.31
CA ARG A 100 -13.96 3.02 -3.70
C ARG A 100 -13.67 1.96 -2.64
N GLY A 101 -13.68 2.34 -1.35
CA GLY A 101 -13.53 1.41 -0.24
C GLY A 101 -14.68 0.40 -0.13
N ALA A 102 -15.85 0.73 -0.69
CA ALA A 102 -16.97 -0.20 -0.88
C ALA A 102 -16.92 -0.97 -2.22
N GLY A 103 -15.89 -0.78 -3.05
CA GLY A 103 -15.76 -1.44 -4.35
C GLY A 103 -16.63 -0.83 -5.46
N LEU A 104 -16.99 0.45 -5.35
CA LEU A 104 -17.78 1.20 -6.33
C LEU A 104 -16.89 2.20 -7.09
N GLY A 105 -17.08 2.29 -8.41
CA GLY A 105 -16.56 3.41 -9.20
C GLY A 105 -17.31 4.71 -8.91
N VAL A 106 -16.79 5.84 -9.40
CA VAL A 106 -17.49 7.13 -9.38
C VAL A 106 -17.47 7.73 -10.77
N SER A 107 -18.64 8.10 -11.31
CA SER A 107 -18.77 8.68 -12.65
C SER A 107 -19.13 10.18 -12.59
N GLY A 108 -18.67 10.93 -13.59
CA GLY A 108 -18.99 12.37 -13.73
C GLY A 108 -18.07 13.34 -13.00
N TYR A 109 -16.95 12.87 -12.42
CA TYR A 109 -15.93 13.72 -11.81
C TYR A 109 -14.62 13.62 -12.61
N ALA A 110 -14.39 14.58 -13.50
CA ALA A 110 -13.12 14.75 -14.21
C ALA A 110 -12.24 15.67 -13.37
N MET A 111 -11.11 15.17 -12.88
CA MET A 111 -10.02 16.02 -12.42
C MET A 111 -9.37 16.61 -13.68
N ASP A 112 -9.24 17.94 -13.74
CA ASP A 112 -8.59 18.66 -14.86
C ASP A 112 -7.15 18.15 -15.07
N GLU A 113 -6.95 17.31 -16.08
CA GLU A 113 -5.65 17.02 -16.67
C GLU A 113 -5.36 18.05 -17.77
N ALA A 114 -4.57 19.06 -17.45
CA ALA A 114 -4.04 19.99 -18.44
C ALA A 114 -2.85 19.34 -19.20
N GLY A 115 -3.08 18.97 -20.47
CA GLY A 115 -2.00 18.92 -21.47
C GLY A 115 -1.86 17.66 -22.32
N ALA A 116 -2.86 17.32 -23.15
CA ALA A 116 -2.62 16.59 -24.40
C ALA A 116 -3.61 17.03 -25.48
N GLN A 117 -3.06 17.34 -26.64
CA GLN A 117 -3.69 18.09 -27.72
C GLN A 117 -4.79 17.32 -28.46
N ALA A 118 -5.76 18.09 -28.96
CA ALA A 118 -6.92 17.67 -29.72
C ALA A 118 -6.61 17.23 -31.16
N SER A 119 -7.39 16.27 -31.67
CA SER A 119 -7.79 16.16 -33.09
C SER A 119 -8.96 15.16 -33.26
N PRO A 120 -9.76 15.22 -34.35
CA PRO A 120 -11.15 15.66 -34.21
C PRO A 120 -12.23 14.58 -34.48
N ALA A 121 -13.40 14.86 -33.91
CA ALA A 121 -14.78 14.48 -34.26
C ALA A 121 -15.04 13.27 -35.20
N ARG A 122 -15.79 12.28 -34.69
CA ARG A 122 -16.89 11.64 -35.43
C ARG A 122 -18.11 11.38 -34.54
N GLN A 123 -19.26 11.76 -35.09
CA GLN A 123 -20.63 11.64 -34.57
C GLN A 123 -21.08 10.17 -34.42
N PRO A 124 -22.18 9.91 -33.66
CA PRO A 124 -22.61 8.57 -33.30
C PRO A 124 -23.42 7.93 -34.43
N VAL A 125 -23.18 6.64 -34.70
CA VAL A 125 -24.04 5.84 -35.58
C VAL A 125 -24.29 4.47 -34.94
N ALA A 126 -25.57 4.27 -34.61
CA ALA A 126 -26.38 3.06 -34.63
C ALA A 126 -25.80 1.70 -34.17
N GLU A 127 -26.53 1.12 -33.22
CA GLU A 127 -26.78 -0.31 -33.01
C GLU A 127 -26.55 -1.20 -34.25
N ARG A 128 -25.64 -2.18 -34.11
CA ARG A 128 -25.78 -3.48 -34.78
C ARG A 128 -25.31 -4.61 -33.86
N LYS A 129 -26.22 -5.58 -33.68
CA LYS A 129 -25.98 -6.95 -33.21
C LYS A 129 -25.02 -7.67 -34.18
N ASP A 130 -24.35 -8.70 -33.63
CA ASP A 130 -23.68 -9.85 -34.27
C ASP A 130 -22.13 -9.85 -34.30
N GLY A 131 -21.54 -10.50 -33.27
CA GLY A 131 -20.29 -11.33 -33.27
C GLY A 131 -18.90 -10.65 -33.36
N PRO A 132 -17.78 -11.29 -32.93
CA PRO A 132 -17.62 -12.66 -32.44
C PRO A 132 -17.05 -12.78 -31.01
N GLU A 133 -17.35 -13.95 -30.43
CA GLU A 133 -16.74 -14.66 -29.31
C GLU A 133 -15.22 -14.42 -29.17
N LEU A 134 -14.81 -13.64 -28.16
CA LEU A 134 -13.43 -13.58 -27.69
C LEU A 134 -13.11 -14.88 -26.96
N ALA A 135 -12.31 -15.71 -27.63
CA ALA A 135 -11.81 -16.97 -27.13
C ALA A 135 -11.20 -16.82 -25.73
N ALA A 136 -11.75 -17.60 -24.79
CA ALA A 136 -11.06 -17.96 -23.57
C ALA A 136 -9.71 -18.59 -23.93
N VAL A 137 -8.62 -17.95 -23.50
CA VAL A 137 -7.31 -18.59 -23.53
C VAL A 137 -7.37 -19.75 -22.53
N PRO A 138 -7.07 -21.00 -22.93
CA PRO A 138 -7.14 -22.13 -22.03
C PRO A 138 -6.07 -22.00 -20.96
N ALA A 139 -6.51 -22.03 -19.70
CA ALA A 139 -5.66 -22.31 -18.55
C ALA A 139 -5.18 -23.78 -18.66
N SER A 140 -4.07 -24.01 -19.36
CA SER A 140 -3.39 -25.31 -19.30
C SER A 140 -1.89 -25.07 -19.16
N GLY A 141 -1.38 -25.20 -17.93
CA GLY A 141 0.06 -25.32 -17.68
C GLY A 141 0.61 -24.79 -16.35
N MET A 142 -0.21 -24.29 -15.42
CA MET A 142 0.29 -23.70 -14.15
C MET A 142 -0.39 -24.19 -12.86
N ASP A 143 -1.09 -25.33 -12.88
CA ASP A 143 -1.79 -25.90 -11.70
C ASP A 143 -0.84 -26.46 -10.59
N SER A 144 0.42 -26.07 -10.56
CA SER A 144 1.39 -26.57 -9.56
C SER A 144 2.46 -25.55 -9.15
N ALA A 145 2.48 -24.35 -9.74
CA ALA A 145 3.34 -23.29 -9.25
C ALA A 145 2.63 -22.57 -8.09
N PRO A 146 3.22 -22.50 -6.89
CA PRO A 146 2.65 -21.73 -5.81
C PRO A 146 2.45 -20.28 -6.27
N ASP A 147 1.25 -19.76 -6.03
CA ASP A 147 0.91 -18.36 -6.31
C ASP A 147 1.89 -17.45 -5.56
N LEU A 148 2.54 -16.52 -6.28
CA LEU A 148 3.55 -15.62 -5.73
C LEU A 148 3.06 -14.91 -4.47
N PHE A 149 1.79 -14.50 -4.46
CA PHE A 149 1.21 -13.82 -3.32
C PHE A 149 1.22 -14.73 -2.07
N SER A 150 0.78 -15.97 -2.22
CA SER A 150 0.76 -16.96 -1.14
C SER A 150 2.18 -17.27 -0.61
N ALA A 151 3.15 -17.44 -1.49
CA ALA A 151 4.55 -17.67 -1.12
C ALA A 151 5.14 -16.47 -0.35
N MET A 152 4.92 -15.26 -0.85
CA MET A 152 5.36 -14.01 -0.20
C MET A 152 4.67 -13.79 1.16
N TRP A 153 3.37 -14.07 1.25
CA TRP A 153 2.58 -13.97 2.48
C TRP A 153 3.05 -14.97 3.55
N GLY A 154 3.30 -16.21 3.13
CA GLY A 154 3.79 -17.31 3.96
C GLY A 154 5.25 -17.16 4.37
N GLY A 155 6.04 -16.39 3.62
CA GLY A 155 7.47 -16.22 3.83
C GLY A 155 8.32 -17.33 3.21
N ASP A 156 7.77 -18.07 2.24
CA ASP A 156 8.48 -19.17 1.58
C ASP A 156 9.41 -18.62 0.49
N ALA A 157 10.67 -18.40 0.86
CA ALA A 157 11.71 -17.90 -0.04
C ALA A 157 12.01 -18.87 -1.19
N ALA A 158 11.85 -20.18 -1.00
CA ALA A 158 12.14 -21.16 -2.03
C ALA A 158 11.05 -21.14 -3.12
N GLU A 159 9.79 -21.03 -2.73
CA GLU A 159 8.67 -20.86 -3.65
C GLU A 159 8.75 -19.53 -4.41
N VAL A 160 9.12 -18.43 -3.74
CA VAL A 160 9.35 -17.13 -4.40
C VAL A 160 10.48 -17.24 -5.43
N ALA A 161 11.60 -17.88 -5.09
CA ALA A 161 12.72 -18.07 -6.01
C ALA A 161 12.32 -18.95 -7.21
N ALA A 162 11.55 -20.02 -6.98
CA ALA A 162 11.05 -20.89 -8.03
C ALA A 162 10.11 -20.13 -8.99
N PHE A 163 9.20 -19.30 -8.46
CA PHE A 163 8.34 -18.45 -9.26
C PHE A 163 9.14 -17.47 -10.13
N MET A 164 10.14 -16.79 -9.54
CA MET A 164 11.01 -15.84 -10.25
C MET A 164 11.83 -16.53 -11.35
N SER A 165 12.37 -17.73 -11.10
CA SER A 165 13.05 -18.53 -12.13
C SER A 165 12.09 -18.90 -13.26
N GLY A 166 10.86 -19.30 -12.93
CA GLY A 166 9.82 -19.61 -13.91
C GLY A 166 9.49 -18.44 -14.82
N LEU A 167 9.44 -17.21 -14.29
CA LEU A 167 9.25 -16.00 -15.10
C LEU A 167 10.42 -15.76 -16.06
N LYS A 168 11.65 -15.98 -15.58
CA LYS A 168 12.85 -15.85 -16.40
C LYS A 168 12.87 -16.86 -17.55
N ASP A 169 12.53 -18.11 -17.26
CA ASP A 169 12.52 -19.20 -18.24
C ASP A 169 11.37 -19.07 -19.25
N ALA A 170 10.25 -18.45 -18.84
CA ALA A 170 9.11 -18.17 -19.71
C ALA A 170 9.41 -17.08 -20.77
N GLY A 171 10.49 -16.30 -20.63
CA GLY A 171 10.87 -15.27 -21.58
C GLY A 171 9.82 -14.16 -21.74
N CYS A 172 9.07 -13.86 -20.68
CA CYS A 172 8.06 -12.81 -20.68
C CYS A 172 8.66 -11.45 -21.07
N THR A 173 7.85 -10.58 -21.65
CA THR A 173 8.25 -9.18 -21.83
C THR A 173 8.43 -8.49 -20.46
N PRO A 174 9.20 -7.39 -20.38
CA PRO A 174 9.36 -6.66 -19.12
C PRO A 174 8.02 -6.21 -18.52
N GLN A 175 7.04 -5.80 -19.33
CA GLN A 175 5.75 -5.35 -18.82
C GLN A 175 4.88 -6.51 -18.33
N GLU A 176 4.81 -7.63 -19.07
CA GLU A 176 4.09 -8.82 -18.58
C GLU A 176 4.70 -9.35 -17.28
N THR A 177 6.02 -9.21 -17.12
CA THR A 177 6.71 -9.55 -15.88
C THR A 177 6.27 -8.62 -14.75
N VAL A 178 6.23 -7.30 -14.98
CA VAL A 178 5.71 -6.34 -13.99
C VAL A 178 4.27 -6.67 -13.61
N ASP A 179 3.38 -6.88 -14.58
CA ASP A 179 1.96 -7.16 -14.36
C ASP A 179 1.76 -8.40 -13.48
N ARG A 180 2.63 -9.40 -13.61
CA ARG A 180 2.64 -10.61 -12.76
C ARG A 180 3.23 -10.38 -11.37
N LEU A 181 4.12 -9.40 -11.20
CA LEU A 181 4.76 -9.05 -9.93
C LEU A 181 3.96 -8.04 -9.11
N VAL A 182 3.13 -7.21 -9.76
CA VAL A 182 2.28 -6.21 -9.11
C VAL A 182 0.83 -6.68 -8.92
N VAL A 183 0.58 -7.98 -9.04
CA VAL A 183 -0.73 -8.56 -8.71
C VAL A 183 -1.07 -8.20 -7.27
N MET A 184 -2.24 -7.60 -7.12
CA MET A 184 -2.80 -7.21 -5.83
C MET A 184 -3.82 -8.25 -5.37
N ASP A 185 -3.95 -8.44 -4.07
CA ASP A 185 -5.06 -9.20 -3.50
C ASP A 185 -6.39 -8.42 -3.55
N TYR A 186 -7.43 -8.99 -2.95
CA TYR A 186 -8.75 -8.35 -2.89
C TYR A 186 -8.79 -7.10 -1.99
N GLU A 187 -7.75 -6.88 -1.17
CA GLU A 187 -7.58 -5.70 -0.33
C GLU A 187 -6.76 -4.61 -1.04
N GLY A 188 -6.23 -4.90 -2.22
CA GLY A 188 -5.36 -3.96 -2.94
C GLY A 188 -3.97 -3.89 -2.32
N GLU A 189 -3.46 -4.97 -1.73
CA GLU A 189 -2.07 -5.11 -1.31
C GLU A 189 -1.28 -6.00 -2.30
N SER A 190 -0.07 -5.57 -2.69
CA SER A 190 0.81 -6.38 -3.53
C SER A 190 1.46 -7.49 -2.71
N ALA A 191 1.92 -8.56 -3.37
CA ALA A 191 2.65 -9.65 -2.71
C ALA A 191 3.89 -9.13 -1.92
N LEU A 192 4.62 -8.17 -2.50
CA LEU A 192 5.76 -7.52 -1.85
C LEU A 192 5.33 -6.71 -0.62
N HIS A 193 4.23 -5.95 -0.71
CA HIS A 193 3.70 -5.23 0.44
C HIS A 193 3.32 -6.19 1.56
N ALA A 194 2.56 -7.25 1.27
CA ALA A 194 2.15 -8.24 2.26
C ALA A 194 3.36 -8.86 2.99
N ALA A 195 4.40 -9.29 2.26
CA ALA A 195 5.62 -9.83 2.85
C ALA A 195 6.32 -8.83 3.77
N MET A 196 6.44 -7.57 3.34
CA MET A 196 7.05 -6.48 4.11
C MET A 196 6.27 -6.17 5.40
N SER A 197 4.94 -6.05 5.28
CA SER A 197 4.00 -5.83 6.39
C SER A 197 4.04 -6.96 7.42
N ARG A 198 4.25 -8.20 6.98
CA ARG A 198 4.32 -9.39 7.84
C ARG A 198 5.73 -9.71 8.35
N GLY A 199 6.74 -8.98 7.88
CA GLY A 199 8.12 -9.16 8.32
C GLY A 199 8.83 -10.38 7.70
N GLN A 200 8.36 -10.85 6.54
CA GLN A 200 8.86 -12.03 5.84
C GLN A 200 10.18 -11.74 5.10
N ALA A 201 11.25 -11.50 5.87
CA ALA A 201 12.53 -11.04 5.35
C ALA A 201 13.12 -11.96 4.27
N SER A 202 13.09 -13.29 4.47
CA SER A 202 13.63 -14.24 3.51
C SER A 202 12.90 -14.21 2.16
N ALA A 203 11.56 -14.08 2.18
CA ALA A 203 10.76 -13.94 0.97
C ALA A 203 11.02 -12.60 0.27
N VAL A 204 11.14 -11.50 1.03
CA VAL A 204 11.54 -10.19 0.49
C VAL A 204 12.91 -10.28 -0.20
N SER A 205 13.92 -10.89 0.43
CA SER A 205 15.23 -11.09 -0.17
C SER A 205 15.16 -11.90 -1.47
N ALA A 206 14.47 -13.05 -1.44
CA ALA A 206 14.30 -13.89 -2.63
C ALA A 206 13.58 -13.13 -3.77
N PHE A 207 12.59 -12.32 -3.43
CA PHE A 207 11.88 -11.48 -4.39
C PHE A 207 12.81 -10.46 -5.03
N MET A 208 13.57 -9.71 -4.23
CA MET A 208 14.48 -8.67 -4.74
C MET A 208 15.62 -9.27 -5.58
N ASP A 209 16.14 -10.43 -5.18
CA ASP A 209 17.14 -11.17 -5.96
C ASP A 209 16.55 -11.67 -7.29
N GLY A 210 15.31 -12.16 -7.29
CA GLY A 210 14.59 -12.56 -8.49
C GLY A 210 14.39 -11.40 -9.46
N VAL A 211 13.91 -10.26 -8.97
CA VAL A 211 13.77 -9.02 -9.74
C VAL A 211 15.10 -8.59 -10.37
N ARG A 212 16.20 -8.64 -9.61
CA ARG A 212 17.54 -8.34 -10.13
C ARG A 212 17.93 -9.28 -11.26
N GLN A 213 17.63 -10.57 -11.14
CA GLN A 213 17.95 -11.59 -12.13
C GLN A 213 17.08 -11.53 -13.40
N LEU A 214 15.86 -10.98 -13.29
CA LEU A 214 14.98 -10.72 -14.42
C LEU A 214 15.47 -9.55 -15.28
N GLY A 215 16.42 -8.74 -14.78
CA GLY A 215 17.01 -7.65 -15.55
C GLY A 215 16.00 -6.55 -15.90
N LEU A 216 14.97 -6.38 -15.07
CA LEU A 216 13.96 -5.34 -15.27
C LEU A 216 14.61 -3.95 -15.30
N GLY A 217 14.12 -3.10 -16.18
CA GLY A 217 14.55 -1.72 -16.25
C GLY A 217 14.12 -0.92 -15.01
N ARG A 218 14.70 0.27 -14.86
CA ARG A 218 14.49 1.12 -13.69
C ARG A 218 13.03 1.50 -13.49
N GLU A 219 12.34 1.83 -14.58
CA GLU A 219 10.91 2.20 -14.55
C GLU A 219 10.03 1.04 -14.08
N GLN A 220 10.28 -0.16 -14.58
CA GLN A 220 9.57 -1.37 -14.16
C GLN A 220 9.74 -1.63 -12.66
N PHE A 221 10.96 -1.46 -12.15
CA PHE A 221 11.18 -1.63 -10.72
C PHE A 221 10.48 -0.55 -9.89
N THR A 222 10.48 0.71 -10.33
CA THR A 222 9.75 1.77 -9.60
C THR A 222 8.26 1.51 -9.55
N GLN A 223 7.68 0.83 -10.55
CA GLN A 223 6.26 0.40 -10.49
C GLN A 223 6.05 -0.71 -9.46
N ILE A 224 6.96 -1.69 -9.39
CA ILE A 224 6.90 -2.79 -8.42
C ILE A 224 7.07 -2.27 -6.99
N ALA A 225 8.12 -1.48 -6.74
CA ALA A 225 8.44 -0.94 -5.43
C ALA A 225 7.52 0.22 -5.00
N GLY A 226 6.96 0.94 -5.97
CA GLY A 226 6.04 2.06 -5.76
C GLY A 226 4.58 1.65 -5.59
N ALA A 227 4.25 0.35 -5.62
CA ALA A 227 2.92 -0.13 -5.30
C ALA A 227 2.54 0.30 -3.88
N LEU A 228 1.45 1.07 -3.79
CA LEU A 228 0.90 1.58 -2.54
C LEU A 228 -0.33 0.76 -2.15
N ASP A 229 -0.57 0.66 -0.85
CA ASP A 229 -1.81 0.14 -0.32
C ASP A 229 -2.96 1.16 -0.45
N PRO A 230 -4.21 0.78 -0.13
CA PRO A 230 -5.34 1.72 -0.17
C PRO A 230 -5.20 2.93 0.77
N GLU A 231 -4.31 2.86 1.78
CA GLU A 231 -3.98 3.96 2.68
C GLU A 231 -2.85 4.86 2.13
N GLY A 232 -2.34 4.57 0.93
CA GLY A 232 -1.24 5.31 0.30
C GLY A 232 0.13 5.01 0.91
N CYS A 233 0.27 3.93 1.68
CA CYS A 233 1.52 3.48 2.27
C CYS A 233 2.22 2.45 1.38
N SER A 234 3.52 2.65 1.15
CA SER A 234 4.38 1.63 0.55
C SER A 234 4.61 0.45 1.51
N GLY A 235 5.03 -0.70 0.96
CA GLY A 235 5.42 -1.85 1.78
C GLY A 235 6.54 -1.54 2.78
N LEU A 236 7.51 -0.71 2.41
CA LEU A 236 8.55 -0.21 3.31
C LEU A 236 7.97 0.63 4.46
N CYS A 237 7.02 1.51 4.17
CA CYS A 237 6.33 2.29 5.18
C CYS A 237 5.63 1.37 6.21
N ARG A 238 4.90 0.37 5.73
CA ARG A 238 4.19 -0.60 6.59
C ARG A 238 5.15 -1.44 7.44
N ALA A 239 6.25 -1.91 6.86
CA ALA A 239 7.28 -2.66 7.58
C ALA A 239 7.91 -1.83 8.71
N MET A 240 8.19 -0.54 8.44
CA MET A 240 8.72 0.40 9.42
C MET A 240 7.72 0.67 10.55
N ARG A 241 6.45 0.94 10.20
CA ARG A 241 5.37 1.16 11.17
C ARG A 241 5.11 -0.04 12.08
N ARG A 242 5.32 -1.26 11.58
CA ARG A 242 5.16 -2.51 12.37
C ARG A 242 6.44 -2.96 13.08
N GLY A 243 7.57 -2.28 12.85
CA GLY A 243 8.85 -2.61 13.48
C GLY A 243 9.57 -3.83 12.90
N ASN A 244 9.25 -4.23 11.67
CA ASN A 244 9.81 -5.41 11.00
C ASN A 244 11.23 -5.15 10.48
N ALA A 245 12.20 -5.01 11.40
CA ALA A 245 13.58 -4.65 11.09
C ALA A 245 14.24 -5.54 10.03
N ALA A 246 14.04 -6.86 10.10
CA ALA A 246 14.65 -7.80 9.15
C ALA A 246 14.11 -7.60 7.72
N ALA A 247 12.80 -7.36 7.56
CA ALA A 247 12.21 -7.09 6.25
C ALA A 247 12.66 -5.73 5.69
N VAL A 248 12.79 -4.71 6.56
CA VAL A 248 13.39 -3.42 6.19
C VAL A 248 14.79 -3.62 5.65
N SER A 249 15.68 -4.31 6.38
CA SER A 249 17.04 -4.61 5.91
C SER A 249 17.05 -5.39 4.60
N ALA A 250 16.23 -6.44 4.48
CA ALA A 250 16.14 -7.25 3.28
C ALA A 250 15.75 -6.42 2.04
N PHE A 251 14.74 -5.55 2.18
CA PHE A 251 14.31 -4.67 1.11
C PHE A 251 15.38 -3.64 0.74
N MET A 252 15.97 -2.97 1.74
CA MET A 252 17.00 -1.95 1.51
C MET A 252 18.26 -2.56 0.87
N GLU A 253 18.66 -3.76 1.26
CA GLU A 253 19.74 -4.51 0.61
C GLU A 253 19.36 -4.86 -0.83
N GLY A 254 18.12 -5.29 -1.06
CA GLY A 254 17.62 -5.60 -2.39
C GLY A 254 17.68 -4.42 -3.37
N LEU A 255 17.55 -3.19 -2.88
CA LEU A 255 17.71 -1.98 -3.72
C LEU A 255 19.15 -1.84 -4.25
N ARG A 256 20.14 -2.39 -3.55
CA ARG A 256 21.53 -2.36 -4.00
C ARG A 256 21.68 -3.25 -5.24
N GLY A 257 22.35 -2.71 -6.26
CA GLY A 257 22.62 -3.44 -7.50
C GLY A 257 21.45 -3.55 -8.48
N LEU A 258 20.30 -2.91 -8.23
CA LEU A 258 19.22 -2.76 -9.22
C LEU A 258 19.51 -1.68 -10.28
N GLY A 259 20.65 -1.00 -10.17
CA GLY A 259 21.07 0.02 -11.13
C GLY A 259 20.20 1.28 -11.14
N LEU A 260 19.37 1.48 -10.11
CA LEU A 260 18.57 2.69 -9.89
C LEU A 260 19.49 3.90 -9.69
N ASP A 261 19.03 5.07 -10.14
CA ASP A 261 19.70 6.31 -9.76
C ASP A 261 19.25 6.80 -8.38
N ALA A 262 19.97 7.81 -7.87
CA ALA A 262 19.75 8.33 -6.54
C ALA A 262 18.36 8.97 -6.36
N GLU A 263 17.74 9.48 -7.42
CA GLU A 263 16.41 10.10 -7.36
C GLU A 263 15.34 9.02 -7.20
N GLN A 264 15.42 7.97 -8.01
CA GLN A 264 14.52 6.82 -7.92
C GLN A 264 14.60 6.12 -6.56
N VAL A 265 15.81 5.93 -6.02
CA VAL A 265 15.97 5.40 -4.66
C VAL A 265 15.32 6.34 -3.65
N ALA A 266 15.56 7.65 -3.75
CA ALA A 266 14.97 8.62 -2.82
C ALA A 266 13.43 8.60 -2.87
N ASP A 267 12.83 8.45 -4.05
CA ASP A 267 11.38 8.37 -4.22
C ASP A 267 10.80 7.10 -3.59
N ILE A 268 11.44 5.94 -3.81
CA ILE A 268 11.05 4.67 -3.18
C ILE A 268 11.11 4.79 -1.65
N LEU A 269 12.17 5.40 -1.11
CA LEU A 269 12.35 5.57 0.34
C LEU A 269 11.42 6.63 0.94
N ALA A 270 11.03 7.64 0.16
CA ALA A 270 10.04 8.62 0.58
C ALA A 270 8.66 7.96 0.72
N GLY A 271 8.29 7.04 -0.19
CA GLY A 271 7.29 6.01 0.03
C GLY A 271 5.84 6.48 0.23
N HIS A 272 5.47 7.68 -0.22
CA HIS A 272 4.13 8.27 -0.01
C HIS A 272 3.62 9.09 -1.20
N ARG A 273 2.29 9.06 -1.40
CA ARG A 273 1.54 10.15 -2.04
C ARG A 273 0.43 10.61 -1.08
N GLN A 274 0.63 11.81 -0.49
CA GLN A 274 -0.30 12.59 0.35
C GLN A 274 -0.67 12.01 1.74
N GLY A 275 -0.37 12.77 2.80
CA GLY A 275 -0.93 12.58 4.15
C GLY A 275 -0.18 11.61 5.08
N GLY A 276 0.42 10.54 4.56
CA GLY A 276 1.25 9.62 5.33
C GLY A 276 2.68 10.16 5.53
N GLY A 277 3.17 10.10 6.77
CA GLY A 277 4.57 10.43 7.08
C GLY A 277 5.55 9.38 6.56
N PRO A 278 6.78 9.76 6.14
CA PRO A 278 7.82 8.81 5.72
C PRO A 278 7.93 7.61 6.68
N GLY A 279 8.22 6.40 6.17
CA GLY A 279 8.22 5.18 7.00
C GLY A 279 9.10 5.31 8.26
N LEU A 280 10.20 6.05 8.17
CA LEU A 280 11.05 6.40 9.31
C LEU A 280 10.32 7.21 10.39
N ALA A 281 9.44 8.14 10.01
CA ALA A 281 8.60 8.89 10.94
C ALA A 281 7.65 7.95 11.70
N MET A 282 6.99 7.03 10.99
CA MET A 282 6.07 6.07 11.61
C MET A 282 6.77 5.11 12.58
N ALA A 283 7.99 4.64 12.25
CA ALA A 283 8.78 3.81 13.15
C ALA A 283 9.22 4.57 14.42
N LEU A 284 9.55 5.85 14.28
CA LEU A 284 9.90 6.72 15.40
C LEU A 284 8.69 7.01 16.30
N GLU A 285 7.55 7.32 15.69
CA GLU A 285 6.27 7.53 16.35
C GLU A 285 5.82 6.29 17.12
N SER A 286 6.00 5.10 16.55
CA SER A 286 5.62 3.82 17.16
C SER A 286 6.70 3.24 18.09
N GLY A 287 7.86 3.89 18.22
CA GLY A 287 8.95 3.46 19.10
C GLY A 287 9.73 2.22 18.67
N HIS A 288 9.70 1.86 17.38
CA HIS A 288 10.34 0.68 16.84
C HIS A 288 11.84 0.87 16.55
N ALA A 289 12.65 0.85 17.62
CA ALA A 289 14.09 1.06 17.54
C ALA A 289 14.83 0.17 16.54
N GLY A 290 14.47 -1.12 16.45
CA GLY A 290 15.10 -2.06 15.52
C GLY A 290 14.90 -1.67 14.05
N ALA A 291 13.68 -1.27 13.67
CA ALA A 291 13.38 -0.82 12.32
C ALA A 291 14.07 0.51 12.00
N VAL A 292 14.14 1.44 12.96
CA VAL A 292 14.92 2.68 12.83
C VAL A 292 16.40 2.38 12.57
N SER A 293 17.03 1.50 13.36
CA SER A 293 18.44 1.12 13.14
C SER A 293 18.64 0.47 11.78
N ALA A 294 17.81 -0.53 11.44
CA ALA A 294 17.88 -1.23 10.15
C ALA A 294 17.80 -0.25 8.96
N PHE A 295 16.86 0.70 9.01
CA PHE A 295 16.71 1.71 7.97
C PHE A 295 17.94 2.61 7.87
N MET A 296 18.37 3.20 8.99
CA MET A 296 19.49 4.15 9.03
C MET A 296 20.81 3.51 8.58
N ASP A 297 21.06 2.26 8.98
CA ASP A 297 22.27 1.52 8.63
C ASP A 297 22.31 1.12 7.16
N SER A 298 21.14 0.99 6.53
CA SER A 298 21.03 0.57 5.13
C SER A 298 21.09 1.74 4.14
N LEU A 299 21.08 3.00 4.60
CA LEU A 299 21.21 4.18 3.72
C LEU A 299 22.59 4.29 3.06
N ASP A 300 23.63 3.74 3.71
CA ASP A 300 24.95 3.66 3.12
C ASP A 300 24.97 2.69 1.93
N GLY A 301 25.75 3.01 0.90
CA GLY A 301 25.85 2.19 -0.31
C GLY A 301 24.67 2.28 -1.30
N LEU A 302 23.63 3.09 -1.01
CA LEU A 302 22.50 3.31 -1.93
C LEU A 302 22.75 4.38 -3.01
N GLY A 303 23.95 4.97 -3.07
CA GLY A 303 24.30 5.99 -4.06
C GLY A 303 23.62 7.35 -3.87
N LEU A 304 22.94 7.55 -2.73
CA LEU A 304 22.25 8.80 -2.40
C LEU A 304 23.21 9.95 -2.17
N LYS A 305 22.83 11.15 -2.63
CA LYS A 305 23.55 12.40 -2.31
C LYS A 305 23.23 12.83 -0.87
N ARG A 306 24.15 13.57 -0.24
CA ARG A 306 23.98 14.06 1.14
C ARG A 306 22.66 14.78 1.39
N GLN A 307 22.22 15.59 0.41
CA GLN A 307 20.96 16.33 0.53
C GLN A 307 19.74 15.41 0.52
N GLN A 308 19.79 14.31 -0.25
CA GLN A 308 18.73 13.32 -0.30
C GLN A 308 18.67 12.52 1.00
N VAL A 309 19.84 12.07 1.51
CA VAL A 309 19.94 11.41 2.82
C VAL A 309 19.36 12.31 3.93
N ALA A 310 19.77 13.58 3.97
CA ALA A 310 19.24 14.53 4.93
C ALA A 310 17.72 14.73 4.79
N GLY A 311 17.19 14.79 3.57
CA GLY A 311 15.75 14.90 3.32
C GLY A 311 14.96 13.68 3.80
N ILE A 312 15.45 12.47 3.50
CA ILE A 312 14.85 11.20 3.92
C ILE A 312 14.84 11.09 5.45
N VAL A 313 15.98 11.37 6.09
CA VAL A 313 16.13 11.23 7.55
C VAL A 313 15.37 12.30 8.32
N LEU A 314 15.16 13.47 7.74
CA LEU A 314 14.31 14.51 8.31
C LEU A 314 12.87 14.03 8.48
N ALA A 315 12.41 13.09 7.65
CA ALA A 315 11.17 12.35 7.82
C ALA A 315 9.96 13.26 8.18
N LYS A 316 9.77 14.34 7.41
CA LYS A 316 8.68 15.30 7.66
C LYS A 316 7.32 14.69 7.35
N VAL A 317 6.40 14.83 8.29
CA VAL A 317 4.97 14.57 8.11
C VAL A 317 4.25 15.83 7.63
N SER A 318 3.01 15.67 7.16
CA SER A 318 2.21 16.70 6.49
C SER A 318 1.88 17.93 7.37
N ASP A 319 1.94 17.79 8.69
CA ASP A 319 1.74 18.86 9.68
C ASP A 319 3.02 19.67 9.98
N GLY A 320 4.12 19.38 9.27
CA GLY A 320 5.42 20.03 9.48
C GLY A 320 6.22 19.47 10.67
N HIS A 321 5.66 18.52 11.42
CA HIS A 321 6.41 17.75 12.41
C HIS A 321 7.28 16.69 11.70
N HIS A 322 8.11 16.01 12.48
CA HIS A 322 9.03 14.99 11.99
C HIS A 322 9.08 13.87 13.01
N GLY A 323 9.43 12.65 12.60
CA GLY A 323 9.39 11.47 13.48
C GLY A 323 10.07 11.64 14.84
N LEU A 324 11.16 12.42 14.90
CA LEU A 324 11.89 12.72 16.14
C LEU A 324 11.03 13.45 17.18
N PHE A 325 10.14 14.33 16.75
CA PHE A 325 9.20 15.04 17.62
C PHE A 325 8.27 14.05 18.33
N PHE A 326 7.69 13.11 17.60
CA PHE A 326 6.80 12.08 18.16
C PHE A 326 7.54 11.11 19.08
N ALA A 327 8.72 10.63 18.68
CA ALA A 327 9.54 9.76 19.52
C ALA A 327 9.87 10.42 20.88
N ARG A 328 10.15 11.72 20.90
CA ARG A 328 10.34 12.49 22.15
C ARG A 328 9.04 12.64 22.93
N ARG A 329 7.96 13.05 22.26
CA ARG A 329 6.64 13.29 22.88
C ARG A 329 6.08 12.04 23.55
N TYR A 330 6.22 10.88 22.92
CA TYR A 330 5.73 9.60 23.43
C TYR A 330 6.76 8.84 24.30
N GLY A 331 7.95 9.41 24.52
CA GLY A 331 8.96 8.84 25.41
C GLY A 331 9.63 7.57 24.87
N HIS A 332 9.69 7.40 23.55
CA HIS A 332 10.33 6.25 22.88
C HIS A 332 11.86 6.37 22.87
N THR A 333 12.46 6.28 24.05
CA THR A 333 13.89 6.50 24.30
C THR A 333 14.80 5.58 23.49
N LEU A 334 14.42 4.31 23.29
CA LEU A 334 15.21 3.37 22.47
C LEU A 334 15.19 3.74 20.98
N ALA A 335 14.04 4.15 20.44
CA ALA A 335 13.95 4.58 19.04
C ALA A 335 14.69 5.91 18.82
N LEU A 336 14.57 6.84 19.78
CA LEU A 336 15.35 8.07 19.80
C LEU A 336 16.85 7.79 19.80
N LYS A 337 17.32 6.88 20.66
CA LYS A 337 18.73 6.48 20.71
C LYS A 337 19.18 5.86 19.38
N ALA A 338 18.42 4.90 18.85
CA ALA A 338 18.70 4.26 17.57
C ALA A 338 18.84 5.29 16.43
N PHE A 339 17.97 6.30 16.40
CA PHE A 339 18.02 7.38 15.42
C PHE A 339 19.27 8.25 15.56
N ILE A 340 19.59 8.70 16.78
CA ILE A 340 20.77 9.53 17.03
C ILE A 340 22.06 8.75 16.74
N ASP A 341 22.13 7.48 17.11
CA ASP A 341 23.26 6.61 16.80
C ASP A 341 23.41 6.43 15.28
N GLY A 342 22.29 6.23 14.56
CA GLY A 342 22.27 6.19 13.10
C GLY A 342 22.75 7.48 12.45
N LEU A 343 22.26 8.64 12.92
CA LEU A 343 22.72 9.95 12.45
C LEU A 343 24.22 10.16 12.65
N ASN A 344 24.76 9.71 13.79
CA ASN A 344 26.19 9.77 14.04
C ASN A 344 26.99 8.92 13.04
N ARG A 345 26.50 7.71 12.71
CA ARG A 345 27.11 6.85 11.68
C ARG A 345 27.07 7.50 10.30
N LEU A 346 25.92 8.02 9.88
CA LEU A 346 25.79 8.75 8.60
C LEU A 346 26.76 9.93 8.52
N ARG A 347 26.95 10.65 9.62
CA ARG A 347 27.95 11.74 9.69
C ARG A 347 29.38 11.22 9.58
N GLN A 348 29.72 10.13 10.28
CA GLN A 348 31.04 9.50 10.21
C GLN A 348 31.36 8.98 8.79
N GLN A 349 30.34 8.49 8.08
CA GLN A 349 30.42 8.05 6.68
C GLN A 349 30.40 9.22 5.68
N ASN A 350 30.37 10.47 6.14
CA ASN A 350 30.23 11.68 5.31
C ASN A 350 28.97 11.68 4.43
N LEU A 351 27.91 10.98 4.82
CA LEU A 351 26.60 10.95 4.15
C LEU A 351 25.72 12.15 4.55
N ILE A 352 26.03 12.83 5.66
CA ILE A 352 25.45 14.12 6.04
C ILE A 352 26.54 15.04 6.61
N THR A 353 26.32 16.35 6.55
CA THR A 353 27.22 17.35 7.15
C THR A 353 26.94 17.56 8.63
N THR A 354 27.90 18.14 9.37
CA THR A 354 27.66 18.58 10.77
C THR A 354 26.52 19.58 10.87
N GLN A 355 26.37 20.46 9.87
CA GLN A 355 25.26 21.40 9.82
C GLN A 355 23.93 20.67 9.66
N GLN A 356 23.82 19.73 8.72
CA GLN A 356 22.61 18.92 8.53
C GLN A 356 22.27 18.10 9.77
N PHE A 357 23.26 17.47 10.41
CA PHE A 357 23.09 16.77 11.69
C PHE A 357 22.50 17.69 12.75
N ASN A 358 23.12 18.87 12.96
CA ASN A 358 22.65 19.82 13.96
C ASN A 358 21.23 20.30 13.64
N SER A 359 20.93 20.61 12.38
CA SER A 359 19.58 20.95 11.97
C SER A 359 18.60 19.83 12.33
N ILE A 360 18.88 18.57 11.97
CA ILE A 360 17.96 17.45 12.24
C ILE A 360 17.73 17.24 13.75
N VAL A 361 18.78 17.33 14.58
CA VAL A 361 18.68 17.06 16.03
C VAL A 361 18.06 18.22 16.82
N VAL A 362 18.38 19.46 16.41
CA VAL A 362 18.01 20.68 17.13
C VAL A 362 16.59 21.12 16.80
N LEU A 363 16.01 20.72 15.65
CA LEU A 363 14.69 21.17 15.19
C LEU A 363 13.68 21.26 16.34
N GLU A 364 13.49 22.50 16.80
CA GLU A 364 12.37 22.86 17.63
C GLU A 364 11.11 22.70 16.77
N PRO A 365 9.98 22.25 17.34
CA PRO A 365 8.72 22.32 16.62
C PRO A 365 8.51 23.77 16.12
N PRO A 366 7.89 23.98 14.94
CA PRO A 366 7.65 25.32 14.43
C PRO A 366 7.03 26.18 15.53
N ARG A 367 7.73 27.27 15.89
CA ARG A 367 7.20 28.26 16.84
C ARG A 367 5.97 28.88 16.18
N ARG A 368 4.84 28.77 16.89
CA ARG A 368 3.51 29.22 16.48
C ARG A 368 3.45 30.68 16.06
#